data_AF-A0A921I2M5-F1
#
_entry.id   AF-A0A921I2M5-F1
#
_cell.length_a   1.000
_cell.length_b   1.000
_cell.length_c   1.000
_cell.angle_alpha   90.00
_cell.angle_beta   90.00
_cell.angle_gamma   90.00
#
_symmetry.space_group_name_H-M   'P 1'
#
loop_
_entity.id
_entity.type
_entity.pdbx_description
1 polymer ?
#
loop_
_entity_poly.entity_id
_entity_poly.type
_entity_poly.pdbx_seq_one_letter_code
_entity_poly.pdbx_strand_id
1 'polypeptide(L)'
;MQNKLAELLDGKTSVAIGGHVRPDGDCVGACMGLYQYLKENYRDIETEVYLEEIPSHFSFIRGTEEIRHEVQPEQTCDLFICLDCGDAERLGFSRPLFERAGQTFCVDHHISNQAFADENYIVPDASSTSELIFRLLDREKITKEMAEALY
;
A
#
# COMPACT_ATOMS: atom_id res chain seq x y z
N MET A 1 10.15 -1.58 20.60
CA MET A 1 8.76 -2.00 20.38
C MET A 1 8.63 -2.14 18.88
N GLN A 2 8.42 -3.34 18.33
CA GLN A 2 8.16 -3.47 16.89
C GLN A 2 6.83 -2.77 16.60
N ASN A 3 6.80 -1.95 15.54
CA ASN A 3 5.54 -1.37 15.06
C ASN A 3 4.78 -2.43 14.26
N LYS A 4 3.46 -2.27 14.14
CA LYS A 4 2.55 -3.26 13.52
C LYS A 4 3.01 -3.73 12.14
N LEU A 5 3.59 -2.84 11.35
CA LEU A 5 4.13 -3.14 10.04
C LEU A 5 5.27 -4.17 10.11
N ALA A 6 6.21 -4.02 11.05
CA ALA A 6 7.31 -4.97 11.21
C ALA A 6 6.83 -6.38 11.62
N GLU A 7 5.74 -6.48 12.39
CA GLU A 7 5.14 -7.77 12.74
C GLU A 7 4.51 -8.45 11.52
N LEU A 8 3.80 -7.69 10.68
CA LEU A 8 3.18 -8.21 9.45
C LEU A 8 4.20 -8.68 8.40
N LEU A 9 5.36 -8.04 8.37
CA LEU A 9 6.44 -8.35 7.43
C LEU A 9 7.31 -9.53 7.89
N ASP A 10 7.19 -9.97 9.15
CA ASP A 10 8.03 -11.05 9.68
C ASP A 10 7.81 -12.37 8.92
N GLY A 11 8.90 -12.95 8.43
CA GLY A 11 8.88 -14.18 7.63
C GLY A 11 8.30 -14.05 6.22
N LYS A 12 7.95 -12.85 5.75
CA LYS A 12 7.46 -12.61 4.38
C LYS A 12 8.61 -12.48 3.39
N THR A 13 8.41 -12.96 2.18
CA THR A 13 9.35 -12.85 1.06
C THR A 13 8.79 -12.04 -0.10
N SER A 14 7.46 -11.90 -0.20
CA SER A 14 6.79 -11.10 -1.22
C SER A 14 5.66 -10.26 -0.64
N VAL A 15 5.60 -8.98 -1.02
CA VAL A 15 4.58 -8.02 -0.64
C VAL A 15 4.03 -7.34 -1.88
N ALA A 16 2.71 -7.38 -2.05
CA ALA A 16 2.00 -6.56 -3.02
C ALA A 16 1.33 -5.38 -2.32
N ILE A 17 1.46 -4.18 -2.86
CA ILE A 17 0.74 -2.98 -2.41
C ILE A 17 -0.30 -2.62 -3.46
N GLY A 18 -1.53 -2.39 -3.05
CA GLY A 18 -2.61 -1.99 -3.96
C GLY A 18 -3.48 -0.88 -3.38
N GLY A 19 -4.11 -0.13 -4.27
CA GLY A 19 -5.03 0.96 -3.92
C GLY A 19 -6.31 0.92 -4.73
N HIS A 20 -7.16 1.93 -4.52
CA HIS A 20 -8.46 1.97 -5.16
C HIS A 20 -8.42 2.36 -6.66
N VAL A 21 -9.45 1.96 -7.42
CA VAL A 21 -9.70 2.39 -8.81
C VAL A 21 -9.79 3.91 -8.92
N ARG A 22 -9.30 4.48 -10.02
CA ARG A 22 -9.11 5.92 -10.21
C ARG A 22 -8.34 6.55 -9.04
N PRO A 23 -7.08 6.15 -8.82
CA PRO A 23 -6.30 6.56 -7.66
C PRO A 23 -6.13 8.08 -7.65
N ASP A 24 -6.36 8.68 -6.48
CA ASP A 24 -6.11 10.10 -6.24
C ASP A 24 -4.75 10.32 -5.53
N GLY A 25 -4.50 11.54 -5.06
CA GLY A 25 -3.23 11.89 -4.43
C GLY A 25 -2.96 11.11 -3.13
N ASP A 26 -3.99 10.79 -2.35
CA ASP A 26 -3.79 10.05 -1.09
C ASP A 26 -3.47 8.58 -1.37
N CYS A 27 -4.23 7.96 -2.28
CA CYS A 27 -3.98 6.61 -2.73
C CYS A 27 -2.57 6.45 -3.35
N VAL A 28 -2.18 7.33 -4.27
CA VAL A 28 -0.85 7.29 -4.89
C VAL A 28 0.24 7.56 -3.84
N GLY A 29 0.06 8.58 -3.00
CA GLY A 29 1.04 8.97 -2.00
C GLY A 29 1.30 7.90 -0.94
N ALA A 30 0.23 7.31 -0.39
CA ALA A 30 0.30 6.23 0.57
C ALA A 30 0.98 4.99 -0.03
N CYS A 31 0.58 4.59 -1.24
CA CYS A 31 1.17 3.44 -1.95
C CYS A 31 2.65 3.65 -2.21
N MET A 32 3.03 4.79 -2.78
CA MET A 32 4.42 5.06 -3.14
C MET A 32 5.31 5.32 -1.93
N GLY A 33 4.77 5.94 -0.87
CA GLY A 33 5.49 6.13 0.39
C GLY A 33 5.83 4.79 1.05
N LEU A 34 4.86 3.87 1.14
CA LEU A 34 5.09 2.54 1.67
C LEU A 34 6.02 1.71 0.76
N TYR A 35 5.79 1.73 -0.55
CA TYR A 35 6.63 1.03 -1.53
C TYR A 35 8.10 1.42 -1.37
N GLN A 36 8.40 2.73 -1.39
CA GLN A 36 9.77 3.22 -1.23
C GLN A 36 10.37 2.79 0.11
N TYR A 37 9.60 2.87 1.20
CA TYR A 37 10.04 2.44 2.52
C TYR A 37 10.42 0.95 2.56
N LEU A 38 9.60 0.08 1.97
CA LEU A 38 9.90 -1.36 1.90
C LEU A 38 11.11 -1.64 1.02
N LYS A 39 11.21 -1.00 -0.15
CA LYS A 39 12.37 -1.15 -1.04
C LYS A 39 13.68 -0.74 -0.38
N GLU A 40 13.68 0.25 0.51
CA GLU A 40 14.90 0.73 1.16
C GLU A 40 15.26 -0.10 2.41
N ASN A 41 14.27 -0.47 3.21
CA ASN A 41 14.46 -1.03 4.56
C ASN A 41 14.23 -2.54 4.67
N TYR A 42 13.59 -3.15 3.67
CA TYR A 42 13.24 -4.57 3.62
C TYR A 42 13.65 -5.16 2.26
N ARG A 43 14.91 -4.97 1.88
CA ARG A 43 15.46 -5.30 0.54
C ARG A 43 15.35 -6.78 0.16
N ASP A 44 15.25 -7.66 1.15
CA ASP A 44 15.08 -9.10 0.95
C ASP A 44 13.63 -9.48 0.62
N ILE A 45 12.68 -8.54 0.74
CA ILE A 45 11.27 -8.72 0.38
C ILE A 45 11.05 -8.18 -1.03
N GLU A 46 10.58 -9.04 -1.93
CA GLU A 46 10.09 -8.63 -3.23
C GLU A 46 8.83 -7.78 -3.06
N THR A 47 8.95 -6.48 -3.33
CA THR A 47 7.85 -5.52 -3.17
C THR A 47 7.41 -5.02 -4.54
N GLU A 48 6.10 -5.15 -4.82
CA GLU A 48 5.46 -4.69 -6.04
C GLU A 48 4.26 -3.79 -5.71
N VAL A 49 3.97 -2.81 -6.56
CA VAL A 49 2.87 -1.86 -6.38
C VAL A 49 1.93 -1.87 -7.58
N TYR A 50 0.63 -1.90 -7.31
CA TYR A 50 -0.45 -2.08 -8.28
C TYR A 50 -1.48 -0.96 -8.17
N LEU A 51 -1.58 -0.14 -9.21
CA LEU A 51 -2.57 0.93 -9.31
C LEU A 51 -3.10 1.00 -10.74
N GLU A 52 -4.32 1.53 -10.93
CA GLU A 52 -4.76 1.94 -12.27
C GLU A 52 -3.85 3.05 -12.80
N GLU A 53 -3.94 3.35 -14.10
CA GLU A 53 -3.15 4.42 -14.72
C GLU A 53 -3.32 5.74 -13.93
N ILE A 54 -2.20 6.26 -13.42
CA ILE A 54 -2.20 7.49 -12.64
C ILE A 54 -2.05 8.71 -13.57
N PRO A 55 -2.68 9.84 -13.26
CA PRO A 55 -2.41 11.09 -13.97
C PRO A 55 -0.93 11.48 -13.97
N SER A 56 -0.43 12.00 -15.10
CA SER A 56 0.99 12.38 -15.27
C SER A 56 1.48 13.46 -14.31
N HIS A 57 0.57 14.21 -13.68
CA HIS A 57 0.94 15.17 -12.64
C HIS A 57 1.41 14.50 -11.35
N PHE A 58 1.31 13.17 -11.19
CA PHE A 58 1.92 12.42 -10.09
C PHE A 58 3.33 11.90 -10.43
N SER A 59 3.80 12.04 -11.67
CA SER A 59 5.13 11.56 -12.08
C SER A 59 6.31 12.28 -11.40
N PHE A 60 6.05 13.34 -10.61
CA PHE A 60 7.08 13.92 -9.74
C PHE A 60 7.38 13.04 -8.52
N ILE A 61 6.47 12.14 -8.14
CA ILE A 61 6.69 11.16 -7.07
C ILE A 61 7.63 10.08 -7.62
N ARG A 62 8.76 9.90 -6.94
CA ARG A 62 9.80 8.96 -7.34
C ARG A 62 9.29 7.51 -7.34
N GLY A 63 9.63 6.75 -8.39
CA GLY A 63 9.29 5.34 -8.51
C GLY A 63 7.89 5.07 -9.06
N THR A 64 7.15 6.11 -9.48
CA THR A 64 5.83 5.93 -10.09
C THR A 64 5.89 5.17 -11.41
N GLU A 65 7.06 5.12 -12.06
CA GLU A 65 7.35 4.27 -13.22
C GLU A 65 7.36 2.77 -12.91
N GLU A 66 7.49 2.38 -11.64
CA GLU A 66 7.48 0.97 -11.20
C GLU A 66 6.06 0.43 -10.95
N ILE A 67 5.04 1.29 -11.09
CA ILE A 67 3.64 0.90 -10.89
C ILE A 67 3.23 -0.10 -11.97
N ARG A 68 2.72 -1.24 -11.51
CA ARG A 68 2.13 -2.26 -12.38
C ARG A 68 0.65 -1.98 -12.57
N HIS A 69 0.20 -2.06 -13.82
CA HIS A 69 -1.20 -1.84 -14.21
C HIS A 69 -1.94 -3.13 -14.58
N GLU A 70 -1.31 -4.28 -14.35
CA GLU A 70 -1.88 -5.61 -14.56
C GLU A 70 -1.32 -6.60 -13.54
N VAL A 71 -2.10 -7.63 -13.23
CA VAL A 71 -1.69 -8.76 -12.39
C VAL A 71 -1.52 -9.97 -13.30
N GLN A 72 -0.41 -10.69 -13.15
CA GLN A 72 -0.17 -11.89 -13.95
C GLN A 72 -1.14 -13.02 -13.55
N PRO A 73 -1.56 -13.88 -14.50
CA PRO A 73 -2.36 -15.05 -14.18
C PRO A 73 -1.69 -15.90 -13.08
N GLU A 74 -2.48 -16.38 -12.12
CA GLU A 74 -2.03 -17.21 -11.01
C GLU A 74 -1.00 -16.56 -10.07
N GLN A 75 -0.69 -15.28 -10.25
CA GLN A 75 0.21 -14.55 -9.36
C GLN A 75 -0.33 -14.57 -7.92
N THR A 76 0.56 -14.79 -6.96
CA THR A 76 0.31 -14.77 -5.51
C THR A 76 1.38 -13.93 -4.82
N CYS A 77 1.14 -13.59 -3.55
CA CYS A 77 2.13 -12.94 -2.68
C CYS A 77 1.89 -13.39 -1.22
N ASP A 78 2.89 -13.23 -0.36
CA ASP A 78 2.78 -13.62 1.06
C ASP A 78 1.93 -12.63 1.86
N LEU A 79 1.91 -11.36 1.45
CA LEU A 79 1.14 -10.29 2.05
C LEU A 79 0.68 -9.29 0.99
N PHE A 80 -0.64 -9.03 0.93
CA PHE A 80 -1.18 -7.90 0.20
C PHE A 80 -1.54 -6.77 1.17
N ILE A 81 -1.00 -5.58 0.94
CA ILE A 81 -1.31 -4.36 1.69
C ILE A 81 -2.19 -3.46 0.83
N CYS A 82 -3.45 -3.32 1.23
CA CYS A 82 -4.47 -2.53 0.58
C CYS A 82 -4.56 -1.15 1.25
N LEU A 83 -4.35 -0.09 0.49
CA LEU A 83 -4.27 1.28 0.99
C LEU A 83 -5.38 2.14 0.39
N ASP A 84 -6.03 2.94 1.23
CA ASP A 84 -7.03 3.94 0.85
C ASP A 84 -8.24 3.36 0.11
N CYS A 85 -8.58 2.12 0.42
CA CYS A 85 -9.58 1.38 -0.32
C CYS A 85 -10.64 0.85 0.65
N GLY A 86 -11.85 1.42 0.56
CA GLY A 86 -12.96 1.13 1.47
C GLY A 86 -13.62 -0.24 1.31
N ASP A 87 -13.37 -0.94 0.21
CA ASP A 87 -13.92 -2.26 -0.08
C ASP A 87 -13.08 -3.00 -1.14
N ALA A 88 -13.23 -4.33 -1.20
CA ALA A 88 -12.45 -5.16 -2.12
C ALA A 88 -12.78 -4.94 -3.60
N GLU A 89 -13.99 -4.49 -3.96
CA GLU A 89 -14.36 -4.22 -5.36
C GLU A 89 -13.56 -3.04 -5.92
N ARG A 90 -13.28 -2.05 -5.07
CA ARG A 90 -12.48 -0.89 -5.43
C ARG A 90 -11.01 -1.21 -5.71
N LEU A 91 -10.50 -2.41 -5.43
CA LEU A 91 -9.16 -2.83 -5.87
C LEU A 91 -9.06 -3.07 -7.39
N GLY A 92 -10.20 -3.16 -8.08
CA GLY A 92 -10.24 -3.30 -9.53
C GLY A 92 -9.47 -4.51 -10.04
N PHE A 93 -8.57 -4.29 -11.00
CA PHE A 93 -7.77 -5.37 -11.61
C PHE A 93 -6.84 -6.09 -10.62
N SER A 94 -6.48 -5.44 -9.49
CA SER A 94 -5.58 -6.01 -8.48
C SER A 94 -6.30 -6.91 -7.46
N ARG A 95 -7.64 -6.85 -7.41
CA ARG A 95 -8.47 -7.65 -6.50
C ARG A 95 -8.15 -9.16 -6.53
N PRO A 96 -7.97 -9.81 -7.70
CA PRO A 96 -7.65 -11.23 -7.72
C PRO A 96 -6.32 -11.58 -7.03
N LEU A 97 -5.35 -10.65 -6.99
CA LEU A 97 -4.10 -10.84 -6.25
C LEU A 97 -4.33 -10.74 -4.74
N PHE A 98 -5.16 -9.78 -4.30
CA PHE A 98 -5.59 -9.66 -2.91
C PHE A 98 -6.28 -10.95 -2.43
N GLU A 99 -7.21 -11.49 -3.20
CA GLU A 99 -7.95 -12.72 -2.84
C GLU A 99 -7.07 -13.99 -2.81
N ARG A 100 -5.94 -13.98 -3.52
CA ARG A 100 -4.98 -15.10 -3.55
C ARG A 100 -3.80 -14.91 -2.61
N ALA A 101 -3.68 -13.76 -1.94
CA ALA A 101 -2.57 -13.48 -1.04
C ALA A 101 -2.60 -14.42 0.16
N GLY A 102 -1.43 -14.80 0.67
CA GLY A 102 -1.34 -15.63 1.88
C GLY A 102 -1.87 -14.92 3.13
N GLN A 103 -1.87 -13.59 3.12
CA GLN A 103 -2.44 -12.72 4.16
C GLN A 103 -2.78 -11.36 3.55
N THR A 104 -3.78 -10.70 4.09
CA THR A 104 -4.20 -9.36 3.66
C THR A 104 -4.21 -8.36 4.82
N PHE A 105 -3.77 -7.14 4.55
CA PHE A 105 -3.79 -6.02 5.49
C PHE A 105 -4.39 -4.78 4.84
N CYS A 106 -5.40 -4.17 5.45
CA CYS A 106 -6.01 -2.93 4.98
C CYS A 106 -5.64 -1.76 5.88
N VAL A 107 -5.18 -0.65 5.28
CA VAL A 107 -5.01 0.65 5.96
C VAL A 107 -5.89 1.67 5.27
N ASP A 108 -6.81 2.26 6.01
CA ASP A 108 -7.82 3.13 5.42
C ASP A 108 -8.39 4.12 6.44
N HIS A 109 -8.98 5.20 5.93
CA HIS A 109 -9.65 6.21 6.74
C HIS A 109 -11.13 6.42 6.35
N HIS A 110 -11.66 5.68 5.37
CA HIS A 110 -13.06 5.79 5.00
C HIS A 110 -13.98 5.19 6.08
N ILE A 111 -14.91 6.00 6.61
CA ILE A 111 -15.93 5.55 7.58
C ILE A 111 -16.83 4.42 7.04
N SER A 112 -16.95 4.29 5.72
CA SER A 112 -17.73 3.26 5.07
C SER A 112 -17.05 1.88 5.06
N ASN A 113 -15.75 1.81 5.35
CA ASN A 113 -14.99 0.56 5.27
C ASN A 113 -15.49 -0.46 6.31
N GLN A 114 -15.81 -1.67 5.85
CA GLN A 114 -16.37 -2.75 6.67
C GLN A 114 -15.32 -3.77 7.16
N ALA A 115 -14.02 -3.42 7.09
CA ALA A 115 -12.91 -4.27 7.53
C ALA A 115 -12.84 -5.61 6.77
N PHE A 116 -12.56 -5.55 5.46
CA PHE A 116 -12.62 -6.70 4.56
C PHE A 116 -11.32 -7.51 4.42
N ALA A 117 -10.21 -7.05 4.99
CA ALA A 117 -8.95 -7.80 5.01
C ALA A 117 -8.83 -8.68 6.27
N ASP A 118 -7.85 -9.58 6.30
CA ASP A 118 -7.56 -10.42 7.49
C ASP A 118 -7.18 -9.54 8.68
N GLU A 119 -6.40 -8.49 8.42
CA GLU A 119 -6.04 -7.46 9.38
C GLU A 119 -6.40 -6.06 8.87
N ASN A 120 -6.89 -5.19 9.74
CA ASN A 120 -7.40 -3.87 9.34
C ASN A 120 -6.94 -2.80 10.33
N TYR A 121 -6.38 -1.72 9.81
CA TYR A 121 -6.06 -0.50 10.53
C TYR A 121 -6.89 0.65 9.93
N ILE A 122 -8.12 0.76 10.42
CA ILE A 122 -9.11 1.73 9.93
C ILE A 122 -9.29 2.83 10.97
N VAL A 123 -9.01 4.08 10.58
CA VAL A 123 -9.07 5.23 11.48
C VAL A 123 -9.85 6.37 10.81
N PRO A 124 -11.19 6.41 10.97
CA PRO A 124 -12.04 7.38 10.26
C PRO A 124 -11.77 8.85 10.59
N ASP A 125 -11.18 9.13 11.74
CA ASP A 125 -10.83 10.49 12.17
C ASP A 125 -9.48 10.97 11.61
N ALA A 126 -8.74 10.12 10.87
CA ALA A 126 -7.51 10.52 10.21
C ALA A 126 -7.80 11.32 8.92
N SER A 127 -6.93 12.27 8.59
CA SER A 127 -7.15 13.11 7.42
C SER A 127 -6.95 12.37 6.10
N SER A 128 -6.09 11.35 6.12
CA SER A 128 -5.65 10.63 4.93
C SER A 128 -5.03 9.29 5.30
N THR A 129 -5.03 8.35 4.36
CA THR A 129 -4.28 7.10 4.44
C THR A 129 -2.77 7.37 4.48
N SER A 130 -2.28 8.41 3.81
CA SER A 130 -0.87 8.86 3.89
C SER A 130 -0.45 9.20 5.32
N GLU A 131 -1.34 9.82 6.11
CA GLU A 131 -1.10 10.05 7.53
C GLU A 131 -0.97 8.72 8.30
N LEU A 132 -1.83 7.75 7.99
CA LEU A 132 -1.79 6.43 8.61
C LEU A 132 -0.51 5.66 8.29
N ILE A 133 -0.05 5.73 7.04
CA ILE A 133 1.24 5.17 6.64
C ILE A 133 2.36 5.85 7.42
N PHE A 134 2.39 7.19 7.47
CA PHE A 134 3.39 7.91 8.26
C PHE A 134 3.43 7.48 9.73
N ARG A 135 2.28 7.16 10.35
CA ARG A 135 2.20 6.62 11.72
C ARG A 135 2.75 5.19 11.84
N LEU A 136 2.67 4.38 10.78
CA LEU A 136 3.16 3.01 10.74
C LEU A 136 4.65 2.90 10.45
N LEU A 137 5.25 3.88 9.75
CA LEU A 137 6.67 3.86 9.42
C LEU A 137 7.56 4.18 10.62
N ASP A 138 8.80 3.66 10.59
CA ASP A 138 9.85 4.12 11.50
C ASP A 138 10.33 5.51 11.07
N ARG A 139 10.07 6.52 11.90
CA ARG A 139 10.33 7.93 11.58
C ARG A 139 11.80 8.22 11.29
N GLU A 140 12.73 7.46 11.89
CA GLU A 140 14.17 7.66 11.66
C GLU A 140 14.62 7.17 10.28
N LYS A 141 13.78 6.35 9.61
CA LYS A 141 14.04 5.76 8.30
C LYS A 141 13.27 6.43 7.17
N ILE A 142 12.47 7.45 7.46
CA ILE A 142 11.74 8.21 6.45
C ILE A 142 12.71 9.13 5.72
N THR A 143 12.95 8.85 4.44
CA THR A 143 13.75 9.72 3.57
C THR A 143 12.93 10.89 3.04
N LYS A 144 13.61 11.83 2.38
CA LYS A 144 12.93 12.97 1.76
C LYS A 144 11.90 12.50 0.72
N GLU A 145 12.24 11.51 -0.08
CA GLU A 145 11.38 11.00 -1.15
C GLU A 145 10.16 10.25 -0.62
N MET A 146 10.32 9.52 0.49
CA MET A 146 9.17 8.94 1.21
C MET A 146 8.27 10.03 1.78
N ALA A 147 8.85 11.09 2.35
CA ALA A 147 8.08 12.23 2.86
C ALA A 147 7.38 13.00 1.73
N GLU A 148 8.00 13.18 0.57
CA GLU A 148 7.41 13.81 -0.61
C GLU A 148 6.24 13.00 -1.18
N ALA A 149 6.28 11.67 -1.08
CA ALA A 149 5.14 10.83 -1.47
C ALA A 149 3.97 10.97 -0.47
N LEU A 150 4.25 11.09 0.82
CA LEU A 150 3.23 11.11 1.88
C LEU A 150 2.62 12.50 2.15
N TYR A 151 3.12 13.56 1.50
CA TYR A 151 2.76 14.97 1.77
C TYR A 151 1.99 15.61 0.62
#